data_AF-A0A1K2CDK8-F1
#
_entry.id   AF-A0A1K2CDK8-F1
#
_cell.length_a   1.000
_cell.length_b   1.000
_cell.length_c   1.000
_cell.angle_alpha   90.00
_cell.angle_beta   90.00
_cell.angle_gamma   90.00
#
_symmetry.space_group_name_H-M   'P 1'
#
loop_
_entity.id
_entity.type
_entity.pdbx_description
1 polymer ?
#
loop_
_entity_poly.entity_id
_entity_poly.type
_entity_poly.pdbx_seq_one_letter_code
_entity_poly.pdbx_strand_id
1 'polypeptide(L)'
;MSLRPSLYSQRSPVLMLAILVGAGFLVTSLLGYYAAGTSLRDNVLKALYINLLIGLLVTVAVVVVLYRLIASYQQRIDAQSILDGLTELPNRRGFDLLAVQALHEAQREPKPLSALLLEVDNFRQLDSTHGHIASDQLLTALARDLTDSLRHSDIVCRWSADAFVLLLKDTDGQNALRIAEKTRQHIQQQRYFCSGKQLQATISIGLTTVQDEDTLHSLLSRADHALQRARQTGSNRTCVEMPHSSYE
;
A
#
# COMPACT_ATOMS: atom_id res chain seq x y z
N MET A 1 -4.27 -14.84 11.52
CA MET A 1 -3.26 -14.83 12.60
C MET A 1 -1.90 -14.94 11.95
N SER A 2 -1.41 -13.85 11.36
CA SER A 2 -0.10 -13.77 10.71
C SER A 2 0.85 -13.03 11.65
N LEU A 3 1.91 -13.73 12.05
CA LEU A 3 2.99 -13.18 12.86
C LEU A 3 3.67 -12.07 12.07
N ARG A 4 3.40 -10.81 12.42
CA ARG A 4 4.29 -9.70 12.06
C ARG A 4 5.69 -10.11 12.52
N PRO A 5 6.70 -10.18 11.63
CA PRO A 5 8.06 -10.40 12.09
C PRO A 5 8.38 -9.22 13.01
N SER A 6 8.59 -9.55 14.28
CA SER A 6 8.76 -8.54 15.31
C SER A 6 9.86 -7.56 14.89
N LEU A 7 9.56 -6.25 14.99
CA LEU A 7 10.51 -5.13 14.85
C LEU A 7 11.72 -5.25 15.81
N TYR A 8 11.74 -6.29 16.63
CA TYR A 8 12.78 -6.67 17.58
C TYR A 8 13.97 -7.40 16.92
N SER A 9 13.75 -8.09 15.79
CA SER A 9 14.79 -8.97 15.20
C SER A 9 15.93 -8.19 14.52
N GLN A 10 15.65 -7.06 13.87
CA GLN A 10 16.70 -6.27 13.18
C GLN A 10 17.40 -5.21 14.05
N ARG A 11 16.84 -4.85 15.21
CA ARG A 11 17.52 -3.93 16.17
C ARG A 11 18.66 -4.61 16.93
N SER A 12 18.52 -5.92 17.15
CA SER A 12 19.48 -6.75 17.89
C SER A 12 20.90 -6.74 17.29
N PRO A 13 21.12 -6.99 15.98
CA PRO A 13 22.48 -7.01 15.43
C PRO A 13 23.14 -5.63 15.39
N VAL A 14 22.38 -4.55 15.18
CA VAL A 14 22.93 -3.17 15.12
C VAL A 14 23.35 -2.70 16.51
N LEU A 15 22.54 -2.95 17.54
CA LEU A 15 22.90 -2.70 18.93
C LEU A 15 24.10 -3.55 19.33
N MET A 16 24.15 -4.83 18.93
CA MET A 16 25.27 -5.71 19.21
C MET A 16 26.57 -5.19 18.58
N LEU A 17 26.55 -4.74 17.32
CA LEU A 17 27.71 -4.18 16.64
C LEU A 17 28.18 -2.87 17.30
N ALA A 18 27.26 -1.99 17.67
CA ALA A 18 27.59 -0.74 18.38
C ALA A 18 28.20 -1.00 19.76
N ILE A 19 27.67 -1.99 20.50
CA ILE A 19 28.22 -2.43 21.79
C ILE A 19 29.63 -3.01 21.59
N LEU A 20 29.84 -3.80 20.53
CA LEU A 20 31.13 -4.47 20.27
C LEU A 20 32.22 -3.46 19.89
N VAL A 21 31.89 -2.46 19.06
CA VAL A 21 32.80 -1.35 18.74
C VAL A 21 33.08 -0.49 19.97
N GLY A 22 32.05 -0.13 20.73
CA GLY A 22 32.19 0.65 21.97
C GLY A 22 33.04 -0.07 23.03
N ALA A 23 32.81 -1.37 23.22
CA ALA A 23 33.58 -2.21 24.12
C ALA A 23 35.04 -2.33 23.67
N GLY A 24 35.29 -2.47 22.36
CA GLY A 24 36.65 -2.48 21.80
C GLY A 24 37.43 -1.20 22.11
N PHE A 25 36.80 -0.03 21.97
CA PHE A 25 37.41 1.25 22.33
C PHE A 25 37.65 1.40 23.84
N LEU A 26 36.75 0.91 24.69
CA LEU A 26 36.93 0.94 26.14
C LEU A 26 38.08 0.04 26.59
N VAL A 27 38.20 -1.16 26.01
CA VAL A 27 39.26 -2.13 26.34
C VAL A 27 40.65 -1.60 25.95
N THR A 28 40.80 -1.06 24.74
CA THR A 28 42.09 -0.49 24.30
C THR A 28 42.50 0.72 25.14
N SER A 29 41.54 1.56 25.54
CA SER A 29 41.77 2.72 26.39
C SER A 29 42.12 2.33 27.84
N LEU A 30 41.49 1.30 28.40
CA LEU A 30 41.76 0.78 29.75
C LEU A 30 43.16 0.13 29.83
N LEU A 31 43.52 -0.67 28.81
CA LEU A 31 44.87 -1.24 28.69
C LEU A 31 45.94 -0.15 28.63
N GLY A 32 45.69 0.94 27.88
CA GLY A 32 46.58 2.10 27.84
C GLY A 32 46.76 2.81 29.18
N TYR A 33 45.70 2.87 30.00
CA TYR A 33 45.76 3.46 31.34
C TYR A 33 46.60 2.64 32.32
N TYR A 34 46.40 1.32 32.35
CA TYR A 34 47.17 0.43 33.24
C TYR A 34 48.64 0.27 32.82
N ALA A 35 48.95 0.44 31.54
CA ALA A 35 50.32 0.42 31.03
C ALA A 35 51.10 1.71 31.32
N ALA A 36 50.45 2.79 31.73
CA ALA A 36 51.08 4.09 31.93
C ALA A 36 51.58 4.33 33.36
N GLY A 37 52.85 4.74 33.51
CA GLY A 37 53.44 5.09 34.80
C GLY A 37 52.90 6.39 35.43
N THR A 38 53.18 6.59 36.72
CA THR A 38 52.62 7.67 37.57
C THR A 38 52.86 9.10 37.06
N SER A 39 53.92 9.33 36.28
CA SER A 39 54.30 10.63 35.72
C SER A 39 53.56 11.03 34.42
N LEU A 40 52.75 10.12 33.84
CA LEU A 40 52.07 10.31 32.54
C LEU A 40 50.54 10.41 32.63
N ARG A 41 49.99 10.36 33.86
CA ARG A 41 48.56 10.16 34.12
C ARG A 41 47.64 11.22 33.49
N ASP A 42 48.02 12.50 33.50
CA ASP A 42 47.20 13.58 32.93
C ASP A 42 47.14 13.55 31.40
N ASN A 43 48.26 13.18 30.75
CA ASN A 43 48.31 13.01 29.29
C ASN A 43 47.51 11.78 28.83
N VAL A 44 47.55 10.72 29.64
CA VAL A 44 46.79 9.49 29.41
C VAL A 44 45.29 9.71 29.56
N LEU A 45 44.84 10.51 30.54
CA LEU A 45 43.44 10.87 30.69
C LEU A 45 42.91 11.71 29.51
N LYS A 46 43.69 12.69 29.03
CA LYS A 46 43.33 13.46 27.82
C LYS A 46 43.22 12.55 26.59
N ALA A 47 44.17 11.64 26.40
CA ALA A 47 44.12 10.66 25.32
C ALA A 47 42.88 9.73 25.43
N LEU A 48 42.53 9.32 26.64
CA LEU A 48 41.35 8.49 26.92
C LEU A 48 40.05 9.22 26.55
N TYR A 49 39.90 10.48 26.95
CA TYR A 49 38.72 11.28 26.60
C TYR A 49 38.60 11.51 25.08
N ILE A 50 39.72 11.77 24.41
CA ILE A 50 39.75 11.94 22.94
C ILE A 50 39.35 10.63 22.24
N ASN A 51 39.88 9.49 22.68
CA ASN A 51 39.53 8.19 22.11
C ASN A 51 38.06 7.83 22.33
N LEU A 52 37.50 8.14 23.50
CA LEU A 52 36.09 7.90 23.79
C LEU A 52 35.17 8.80 22.95
N LEU A 53 35.54 10.07 22.76
CA LEU A 53 34.81 10.99 21.89
C LEU A 53 34.83 10.52 20.43
N ILE A 54 36.00 10.12 19.91
CA ILE A 54 36.14 9.58 18.56
C ILE A 54 35.32 8.30 18.41
N GLY A 55 35.40 7.37 19.37
CA GLY A 55 34.61 6.14 19.37
C GLY A 55 33.10 6.39 19.35
N LEU A 56 32.62 7.37 20.13
CA LEU A 56 31.22 7.77 20.12
C LEU A 56 30.80 8.35 18.76
N LEU A 57 31.60 9.25 18.19
CA LEU A 57 31.31 9.86 16.89
C LEU A 57 31.26 8.82 15.76
N VAL A 58 32.21 7.88 15.74
CA VAL A 58 32.23 6.78 14.78
C VAL A 58 31.01 5.89 14.95
N THR A 59 30.65 5.54 16.20
CA THR A 59 29.48 4.70 16.48
C THR A 59 28.19 5.37 16.01
N VAL A 60 28.01 6.66 16.32
CA VAL A 60 26.85 7.44 15.85
C VAL A 60 26.82 7.51 14.33
N ALA A 61 27.96 7.77 13.67
CA ALA A 61 28.04 7.82 12.22
C ALA A 61 27.64 6.48 11.57
N VAL A 62 28.16 5.36 12.09
CA VAL A 62 27.82 4.01 11.62
C VAL A 62 26.33 3.73 11.80
N VAL A 63 25.76 4.04 12.96
CA VAL A 63 24.32 3.84 13.21
C VAL A 63 23.46 4.66 12.23
N VAL A 64 23.83 5.92 11.96
CA VAL A 64 23.11 6.78 11.01
C VAL A 64 23.19 6.22 9.59
N VAL A 65 24.36 5.76 9.15
CA VAL A 65 24.55 5.16 7.82
C VAL A 65 23.74 3.87 7.68
N LEU A 66 23.79 2.98 8.67
CA LEU A 66 23.02 1.74 8.67
C LEU A 66 21.51 2.01 8.64
N TYR A 67 21.04 2.98 9.43
CA TYR A 67 19.63 3.38 9.43
C TYR A 67 19.18 3.85 8.04
N ARG A 68 20.00 4.67 7.37
CA ARG A 68 19.72 5.13 6.00
C ARG A 68 19.71 4.00 4.98
N LEU A 69 20.65 3.06 5.09
CA LEU A 69 20.71 1.89 4.20
C LEU A 69 19.46 1.04 4.35
N ILE A 70 19.08 0.67 5.58
CA ILE A 70 17.89 -0.15 5.85
C ILE A 70 16.63 0.54 5.32
N ALA A 71 16.46 1.84 5.59
CA ALA A 71 15.32 2.59 5.07
C ALA A 71 15.24 2.56 3.54
N SER A 72 16.39 2.66 2.86
CA SER A 72 16.46 2.58 1.40
C SER A 72 16.14 1.17 0.87
N TYR A 73 16.57 0.11 1.57
CA TYR A 73 16.24 -1.27 1.22
C TYR A 73 14.75 -1.55 1.39
N GLN A 74 14.16 -1.07 2.49
CA GLN A 74 12.73 -1.20 2.75
C GLN A 74 11.93 -0.54 1.63
N GLN A 75 12.29 0.69 1.24
CA GLN A 75 11.64 1.38 0.12
C GLN A 75 11.78 0.62 -1.21
N ARG A 76 12.91 -0.04 -1.46
CA ARG A 76 13.10 -0.85 -2.68
C ARG A 76 12.26 -2.11 -2.67
N ILE A 77 12.11 -2.77 -1.52
CA ILE A 77 11.24 -3.94 -1.36
C ILE A 77 9.78 -3.53 -1.53
N ASP A 78 9.35 -2.45 -0.87
CA ASP A 78 7.99 -1.93 -0.97
C ASP A 78 7.68 -1.46 -2.41
N ALA A 79 8.65 -0.84 -3.09
CA ALA A 79 8.53 -0.46 -4.51
C ALA A 79 8.41 -1.67 -5.47
N GLN A 80 8.84 -2.85 -5.03
CA GLN A 80 8.68 -4.11 -5.77
C GLN A 80 7.46 -4.91 -5.32
N SER A 81 6.76 -4.48 -4.27
CA SER A 81 5.53 -5.13 -3.84
C SER A 81 4.45 -4.97 -4.91
N ILE A 82 3.76 -6.07 -5.23
CA ILE A 82 2.56 -6.07 -6.07
C ILE A 82 1.28 -5.98 -5.24
N LEU A 83 1.39 -5.99 -3.91
CA LEU A 83 0.27 -5.92 -2.97
C LEU A 83 0.26 -4.58 -2.22
N ASP A 84 -0.94 -4.14 -1.87
CA ASP A 84 -1.21 -3.01 -0.98
C ASP A 84 -1.02 -3.44 0.48
N GLY A 85 -0.26 -2.66 1.25
CA GLY A 85 0.13 -3.03 2.62
C GLY A 85 -0.98 -2.97 3.66
N LEU A 86 -2.14 -2.38 3.34
CA LEU A 86 -3.28 -2.29 4.28
C LEU A 86 -4.34 -3.36 3.97
N THR A 87 -4.69 -3.50 2.70
CA THR A 87 -5.80 -4.35 2.25
C THR A 87 -5.34 -5.73 1.77
N GLU A 88 -4.04 -5.93 1.55
CA GLU A 88 -3.43 -7.14 0.95
C GLU A 88 -3.92 -7.45 -0.47
N LEU A 89 -4.73 -6.56 -1.07
CA LEU A 89 -5.12 -6.64 -2.47
C LEU A 89 -3.95 -6.29 -3.38
N PRO A 90 -3.96 -6.72 -4.65
CA PRO A 90 -3.10 -6.14 -5.68
C PRO A 90 -3.13 -4.60 -5.62
N ASN A 91 -1.96 -3.98 -5.66
CA ASN A 91 -1.82 -2.55 -5.89
C ASN A 91 -1.82 -2.26 -7.40
N ARG A 92 -1.72 -0.99 -7.80
CA ARG A 92 -1.69 -0.61 -9.23
C ARG A 92 -0.69 -1.41 -10.07
N ARG A 93 0.51 -1.67 -9.56
CA ARG A 93 1.52 -2.48 -10.26
C ARG A 93 1.09 -3.94 -10.39
N GLY A 94 0.55 -4.52 -9.33
CA GLY A 94 0.00 -5.89 -9.37
C GLY A 94 -1.18 -6.00 -10.34
N PHE A 95 -2.03 -4.99 -10.36
CA PHE A 95 -3.14 -4.90 -11.31
C PHE A 95 -2.67 -4.83 -12.75
N ASP A 96 -1.70 -3.97 -13.08
CA ASP A 96 -1.19 -3.86 -14.45
C ASP A 96 -0.72 -5.21 -14.99
N LEU A 97 -0.02 -6.01 -14.18
CA LEU A 97 0.45 -7.35 -14.57
C LEU A 97 -0.72 -8.30 -14.85
N LEU A 98 -1.73 -8.34 -13.97
CA LEU A 98 -2.88 -9.24 -14.10
C LEU A 98 -3.85 -8.81 -15.21
N ALA A 99 -4.07 -7.50 -15.34
CA ALA A 99 -5.03 -6.92 -16.26
C ALA A 99 -4.54 -6.95 -17.70
N VAL A 100 -3.24 -6.74 -17.95
CA VAL A 100 -2.65 -6.90 -19.29
C VAL A 100 -2.83 -8.34 -19.79
N GLN A 101 -2.61 -9.33 -18.93
CA GLN A 101 -2.84 -10.72 -19.28
C GLN A 101 -4.31 -10.97 -19.60
N ALA A 102 -5.24 -10.51 -18.75
CA ALA A 102 -6.68 -10.66 -18.97
C ALA A 102 -7.17 -10.00 -20.27
N LEU A 103 -6.62 -8.83 -20.61
CA LEU A 103 -6.94 -8.12 -21.84
C LEU A 103 -6.46 -8.89 -23.09
N HIS A 104 -5.23 -9.42 -23.06
CA HIS A 104 -4.73 -10.26 -24.15
C HIS A 104 -5.52 -11.56 -24.32
N GLU A 105 -5.94 -12.19 -23.22
CA GLU A 105 -6.84 -13.35 -23.24
C GLU A 105 -8.16 -13.00 -23.94
N ALA A 106 -8.79 -11.89 -23.56
CA ALA A 106 -10.05 -11.41 -24.14
C ALA A 106 -9.94 -10.98 -25.61
N GLN A 107 -8.78 -10.48 -26.06
CA GLN A 107 -8.52 -10.14 -27.46
C GLN A 107 -8.29 -11.38 -28.33
N ARG A 108 -7.67 -12.42 -27.78
CA ARG A 108 -7.39 -13.67 -28.50
C ARG A 108 -8.62 -14.57 -28.60
N GLU A 109 -9.37 -14.67 -27.52
CA GLU A 109 -10.67 -15.34 -27.46
C GLU A 109 -11.71 -14.26 -27.12
N PRO A 110 -12.52 -13.79 -28.08
CA PRO A 110 -13.42 -12.64 -27.91
C PRO A 110 -14.50 -12.94 -26.87
N LYS A 111 -14.12 -12.77 -25.61
CA LYS A 111 -14.95 -12.89 -24.43
C LYS A 111 -15.07 -11.51 -23.80
N PRO A 112 -16.25 -11.17 -23.27
CA PRO A 112 -16.45 -9.84 -22.74
C PRO A 112 -15.63 -9.65 -21.45
N LEU A 113 -14.98 -8.48 -21.36
CA LEU A 113 -14.18 -8.07 -20.21
C LEU A 113 -14.66 -6.69 -19.77
N SER A 114 -15.09 -6.54 -18.51
CA SER A 114 -15.59 -5.26 -17.99
C SER A 114 -14.71 -4.73 -16.88
N ALA A 115 -14.44 -3.43 -16.91
CA ALA A 115 -13.70 -2.72 -15.87
C ALA A 115 -14.64 -1.82 -15.07
N LEU A 116 -14.52 -1.89 -13.74
CA LEU A 116 -15.22 -1.02 -12.81
C LEU A 116 -14.17 -0.26 -12.00
N LEU A 117 -14.32 1.06 -11.90
CA LEU A 117 -13.56 1.91 -10.99
C LEU A 117 -14.51 2.41 -9.90
N LEU A 118 -14.20 2.11 -8.64
CA LEU A 118 -15.03 2.41 -7.49
C LEU A 118 -14.26 3.39 -6.60
N GLU A 119 -14.93 4.41 -6.07
CA GLU A 119 -14.35 5.33 -5.09
C GLU A 119 -15.32 5.51 -3.92
N VAL A 120 -14.78 5.54 -2.70
CA VAL A 120 -15.55 5.80 -1.48
C VAL A 120 -15.98 7.27 -1.44
N ASP A 121 -17.28 7.50 -1.38
CA ASP A 121 -17.84 8.85 -1.37
C ASP A 121 -17.47 9.59 -0.08
N ASN A 122 -17.07 10.86 -0.21
CA ASN A 122 -16.71 11.76 0.90
C ASN A 122 -15.63 11.18 1.85
N PHE A 123 -14.74 10.32 1.35
CA PHE A 123 -13.73 9.65 2.16
C PHE A 123 -12.88 10.61 3.01
N ARG A 124 -12.48 11.77 2.44
CA ARG A 124 -11.69 12.78 3.17
C ARG A 124 -12.43 13.35 4.39
N GLN A 125 -13.75 13.52 4.31
CA GLN A 125 -14.58 13.97 5.43
C GLN A 125 -14.75 12.86 6.47
N LEU A 126 -14.91 11.61 6.02
CA LEU A 126 -14.97 10.45 6.90
C LEU A 126 -13.66 10.30 7.69
N ASP A 127 -12.51 10.43 7.01
CA ASP A 127 -11.18 10.36 7.61
C ASP A 127 -10.96 11.46 8.64
N SER A 128 -11.30 12.71 8.31
CA SER A 128 -11.15 13.84 9.25
C SER A 128 -12.09 13.73 10.47
N THR A 129 -13.27 13.12 10.31
CA THR A 129 -14.27 12.99 11.38
C THR A 129 -13.99 11.81 12.31
N HIS A 130 -13.51 10.68 11.76
CA HIS A 130 -13.36 9.43 12.50
C HIS A 130 -11.92 9.04 12.78
N GLY A 131 -10.96 9.68 12.12
CA GLY A 131 -9.52 9.43 12.22
C GLY A 131 -9.04 8.29 11.33
N HIS A 132 -7.77 8.37 10.95
CA HIS A 132 -7.09 7.44 10.03
C HIS A 132 -7.22 5.95 10.40
N ILE A 133 -7.23 5.62 11.70
CA ILE A 133 -7.39 4.22 12.13
C ILE A 133 -8.78 3.66 11.76
N ALA A 134 -9.83 4.49 11.87
CA ALA A 134 -11.18 4.05 11.57
C ALA A 134 -11.42 3.97 10.05
N SER A 135 -10.86 4.90 9.28
CA SER A 135 -10.92 4.87 7.81
C SER A 135 -10.10 3.71 7.23
N ASP A 136 -8.94 3.38 7.79
CA ASP A 136 -8.15 2.20 7.42
C ASP A 136 -8.92 0.89 7.66
N GLN A 137 -9.61 0.79 8.80
CA GLN A 137 -10.46 -0.36 9.12
C GLN A 137 -11.65 -0.47 8.16
N LEU A 138 -12.26 0.66 7.79
CA LEU A 138 -13.33 0.71 6.80
C LEU A 138 -12.83 0.20 5.44
N LEU A 139 -11.69 0.68 4.96
CA LEU A 139 -11.11 0.25 3.69
C LEU A 139 -10.72 -1.23 3.70
N THR A 140 -10.21 -1.72 4.83
CA THR A 140 -9.90 -3.15 5.01
C THR A 140 -11.18 -4.01 4.94
N ALA A 141 -12.27 -3.55 5.56
CA ALA A 141 -13.55 -4.26 5.49
C ALA A 141 -14.15 -4.21 4.08
N LEU A 142 -14.10 -3.05 3.43
CA LEU A 142 -14.59 -2.90 2.06
C LEU A 142 -13.80 -3.77 1.07
N ALA A 143 -12.48 -3.89 1.23
CA ALA A 143 -11.66 -4.81 0.45
C ALA A 143 -12.12 -6.27 0.58
N ARG A 144 -12.53 -6.69 1.79
CA ARG A 144 -13.08 -8.04 2.03
C ARG A 144 -14.44 -8.20 1.36
N ASP A 145 -15.34 -7.24 1.55
CA ASP A 145 -16.67 -7.28 0.93
C ASP A 145 -16.58 -7.36 -0.60
N LEU A 146 -15.65 -6.62 -1.21
CA LEU A 146 -15.37 -6.71 -2.64
C LEU A 146 -14.86 -8.10 -3.02
N THR A 147 -13.86 -8.61 -2.31
CA THR A 147 -13.26 -9.93 -2.60
C THR A 147 -14.27 -11.07 -2.48
N ASP A 148 -15.08 -11.06 -1.42
CA ASP A 148 -16.09 -12.10 -1.15
C ASP A 148 -17.26 -12.04 -2.13
N SER A 149 -17.51 -10.88 -2.75
CA SER A 149 -18.58 -10.70 -3.73
C SER A 149 -18.22 -11.15 -5.15
N LEU A 150 -16.93 -11.39 -5.42
CA LEU A 150 -16.38 -11.65 -6.75
C LEU A 150 -15.94 -13.11 -6.93
N ARG A 151 -15.77 -13.51 -8.19
CA ARG A 151 -15.23 -14.84 -8.52
C ARG A 151 -13.71 -14.81 -8.37
N HIS A 152 -13.12 -15.98 -8.16
CA HIS A 152 -11.66 -16.12 -8.11
C HIS A 152 -10.95 -15.71 -9.42
N SER A 153 -11.67 -15.78 -10.55
CA SER A 153 -11.18 -15.33 -11.86
C SER A 153 -11.15 -13.82 -12.02
N ASP A 154 -11.94 -13.09 -11.23
CA ASP A 154 -12.03 -11.63 -11.30
C ASP A 154 -10.86 -11.02 -10.54
N ILE A 155 -10.40 -9.86 -11.00
CA ILE A 155 -9.28 -9.16 -10.39
C ILE A 155 -9.84 -7.99 -9.60
N VAL A 156 -9.47 -7.90 -8.33
CA VAL A 156 -9.74 -6.75 -7.47
C VAL A 156 -8.41 -6.10 -7.10
N CYS A 157 -8.35 -4.77 -7.14
CA CYS A 157 -7.15 -3.99 -6.88
C CYS A 157 -7.48 -2.78 -6.03
N ARG A 158 -6.58 -2.44 -5.09
CA ARG A 158 -6.58 -1.12 -4.48
C ARG A 158 -5.81 -0.14 -5.36
N TRP A 159 -6.54 0.78 -5.99
CA TRP A 159 -6.03 1.68 -7.02
C TRP A 159 -5.39 2.95 -6.44
N SER A 160 -6.01 3.49 -5.39
CA SER A 160 -5.54 4.68 -4.68
C SER A 160 -5.82 4.53 -3.17
N ALA A 161 -5.70 5.62 -2.41
CA ALA A 161 -6.03 5.63 -0.99
C ALA A 161 -7.48 5.19 -0.71
N ASP A 162 -8.43 5.58 -1.57
CA ASP A 162 -9.88 5.43 -1.40
C ASP A 162 -10.60 4.83 -2.62
N ALA A 163 -9.86 4.45 -3.65
CA ALA A 163 -10.40 3.86 -4.87
C ALA A 163 -9.93 2.42 -5.09
N PHE A 164 -10.81 1.64 -5.71
CA PHE A 164 -10.62 0.24 -6.08
C PHE A 164 -10.92 0.06 -7.56
N VAL A 165 -10.19 -0.85 -8.21
CA VAL A 165 -10.48 -1.28 -9.59
C VAL A 165 -10.86 -2.76 -9.56
N LEU A 166 -11.92 -3.09 -10.27
CA LEU A 166 -12.34 -4.47 -10.52
C LEU A 166 -12.27 -4.72 -12.02
N LEU A 167 -11.73 -5.87 -12.41
CA LEU A 167 -11.74 -6.37 -13.77
C LEU A 167 -12.47 -7.72 -13.79
N LEU A 168 -13.65 -7.73 -14.39
CA LEU A 168 -14.58 -8.86 -14.41
C LEU A 168 -14.36 -9.65 -15.71
N LYS A 169 -13.84 -10.87 -15.58
CA LYS A 169 -13.60 -11.75 -16.73
C LYS A 169 -14.91 -12.37 -17.20
N ASP A 170 -15.01 -12.64 -18.50
CA ASP A 170 -16.16 -13.29 -19.14
C ASP A 170 -17.51 -12.64 -18.75
N THR A 171 -17.52 -11.31 -18.63
CA THR A 171 -18.64 -10.52 -18.14
C THR A 171 -18.93 -9.37 -19.09
N ASP A 172 -20.13 -9.34 -19.67
CA ASP A 172 -20.61 -8.24 -20.51
C ASP A 172 -21.06 -7.03 -19.68
N GLY A 173 -21.27 -5.89 -20.35
CA GLY A 173 -21.66 -4.64 -19.69
C GLY A 173 -22.96 -4.72 -18.89
N GLN A 174 -23.93 -5.55 -19.29
CA GLN A 174 -25.20 -5.69 -18.56
C GLN A 174 -25.02 -6.51 -17.27
N ASN A 175 -24.28 -7.62 -17.35
CA ASN A 175 -23.91 -8.43 -16.19
C ASN A 175 -23.00 -7.64 -15.25
N ALA A 176 -22.03 -6.91 -15.78
CA ALA A 176 -21.14 -6.04 -15.02
C ALA A 176 -21.92 -4.94 -14.29
N LEU A 177 -22.92 -4.33 -14.93
CA LEU A 177 -23.79 -3.33 -14.30
C LEU A 177 -24.61 -3.94 -13.14
N ARG A 178 -25.12 -5.17 -13.31
CA ARG A 178 -25.80 -5.90 -12.23
C ARG A 178 -24.86 -6.16 -11.05
N ILE A 179 -23.61 -6.55 -11.31
CA ILE A 179 -22.60 -6.73 -10.27
C ILE A 179 -22.29 -5.40 -9.58
N ALA A 180 -22.05 -4.33 -10.35
CA ALA A 180 -21.79 -2.99 -9.83
C ALA A 180 -22.91 -2.50 -8.90
N GLU A 181 -24.17 -2.57 -9.33
CA GLU A 181 -25.30 -2.13 -8.51
C GLU A 181 -25.51 -3.01 -7.27
N LYS A 182 -25.30 -4.33 -7.37
CA LYS A 182 -25.35 -5.21 -6.21
C LYS A 182 -24.28 -4.84 -5.19
N THR A 183 -23.05 -4.61 -5.64
CA THR A 183 -21.92 -4.19 -4.79
C THR A 183 -22.18 -2.83 -4.14
N ARG A 184 -22.67 -1.86 -4.92
CA ARG A 184 -23.03 -0.52 -4.43
C ARG A 184 -24.10 -0.58 -3.33
N GLN A 185 -25.19 -1.31 -3.59
CA GLN A 185 -26.29 -1.47 -2.64
C GLN A 185 -25.84 -2.21 -1.37
N HIS A 186 -25.01 -3.24 -1.52
CA HIS A 186 -24.43 -3.97 -0.39
C HIS A 186 -23.63 -3.03 0.51
N ILE A 187 -22.68 -2.29 -0.04
CA ILE A 187 -21.83 -1.36 0.72
C ILE A 187 -22.66 -0.25 1.38
N GLN A 188 -23.68 0.27 0.69
CA GLN A 188 -24.59 1.29 1.24
C GLN A 188 -25.37 0.78 2.47
N GLN A 189 -25.74 -0.50 2.49
CA GLN A 189 -26.49 -1.10 3.58
C GLN A 189 -25.59 -1.55 4.75
N GLN A 190 -24.30 -1.79 4.47
CA GLN A 190 -23.35 -2.26 5.45
C GLN A 190 -23.10 -1.27 6.59
N ARG A 191 -22.81 -1.84 7.76
CA ARG A 191 -22.51 -1.10 8.98
C ARG A 191 -21.17 -1.58 9.50
N TYR A 192 -20.13 -0.78 9.27
CA TYR A 192 -18.77 -1.13 9.63
C TYR A 192 -18.48 -0.73 11.07
N PHE A 193 -18.01 -1.66 11.89
CA PHE A 193 -17.63 -1.36 13.27
C PHE A 193 -16.14 -1.03 13.34
N CYS A 194 -15.80 0.26 13.28
CA CYS A 194 -14.44 0.76 13.23
C CYS A 194 -14.13 1.59 14.49
N SER A 195 -13.06 1.22 15.21
CA SER A 195 -12.60 1.92 16.41
C SER A 195 -13.70 2.15 17.46
N GLY A 196 -14.57 1.16 17.66
CA GLY A 196 -15.70 1.24 18.60
C GLY A 196 -16.89 2.08 18.12
N LYS A 197 -16.90 2.54 16.87
CA LYS A 197 -17.96 3.33 16.25
C LYS A 197 -18.56 2.59 15.06
N GLN A 198 -19.83 2.84 14.77
CA GLN A 198 -20.52 2.32 13.60
C GLN A 198 -20.44 3.35 12.46
N LEU A 199 -19.79 2.98 11.36
CA LEU A 199 -19.62 3.80 10.17
C LEU A 199 -20.50 3.27 9.04
N GLN A 200 -20.92 4.18 8.16
CA GLN A 200 -21.46 3.87 6.84
C GLN A 200 -20.63 4.58 5.79
N ALA A 201 -20.55 3.96 4.63
CA ALA A 201 -19.99 4.55 3.45
C ALA A 201 -20.90 4.24 2.26
N THR A 202 -20.86 5.12 1.26
CA THR A 202 -21.37 4.84 -0.07
C THR A 202 -20.20 4.87 -1.05
N ILE A 203 -20.40 4.26 -2.21
CA ILE A 203 -19.41 4.26 -3.28
C ILE A 203 -20.05 4.75 -4.57
N SER A 204 -19.26 5.47 -5.35
CA SER A 204 -19.57 5.78 -6.74
C SER A 204 -18.79 4.83 -7.65
N ILE A 205 -19.41 4.40 -8.74
CA ILE A 205 -18.82 3.41 -9.66
C ILE A 205 -18.86 3.94 -11.09
N GLY A 206 -17.70 3.93 -11.75
CA GLY A 206 -17.58 4.06 -13.19
C GLY A 206 -17.40 2.69 -13.83
N LEU A 207 -18.20 2.37 -14.84
CA LEU A 207 -18.18 1.08 -15.52
C LEU A 207 -17.93 1.25 -17.01
N THR A 208 -17.12 0.37 -17.59
CA THR A 208 -16.98 0.24 -19.04
C THR A 208 -16.72 -1.23 -19.41
N THR A 209 -16.90 -1.55 -20.68
CA THR A 209 -16.56 -2.87 -21.25
C THR A 209 -15.51 -2.67 -22.32
N VAL A 210 -14.60 -3.64 -22.45
CA VAL A 210 -13.59 -3.69 -23.51
C VAL A 210 -14.25 -3.59 -24.88
N GLN A 211 -13.62 -2.82 -25.74
CA GLN A 211 -13.91 -2.62 -27.15
C GLN A 211 -12.74 -3.10 -27.99
N ASP A 212 -12.98 -3.22 -29.29
CA ASP A 212 -11.91 -3.52 -30.24
C ASP A 212 -10.80 -2.47 -30.13
N GLU A 213 -9.55 -2.94 -30.23
CA GLU A 213 -8.33 -2.11 -30.13
C GLU A 213 -8.10 -1.42 -28.78
N ASP A 214 -8.86 -1.76 -27.73
CA ASP A 214 -8.59 -1.21 -26.41
C ASP A 214 -7.21 -1.59 -25.88
N THR A 215 -6.57 -0.59 -25.29
CA THR A 215 -5.46 -0.79 -24.36
C THR A 215 -6.00 -0.76 -22.93
N LEU A 216 -5.23 -1.28 -21.98
CA LEU A 216 -5.59 -1.16 -20.56
C LEU A 216 -5.77 0.32 -20.16
N HIS A 217 -4.97 1.22 -20.73
CA HIS A 217 -5.06 2.64 -20.46
C HIS A 217 -6.36 3.27 -20.98
N SER A 218 -6.77 2.98 -22.22
CA SER A 218 -8.02 3.51 -22.78
C SER A 218 -9.23 2.99 -22.01
N LEU A 219 -9.22 1.70 -21.64
CA LEU A 219 -10.26 1.07 -20.83
C LEU A 219 -10.42 1.76 -19.46
N LEU A 220 -9.32 1.93 -18.72
CA LEU A 220 -9.36 2.57 -17.40
C LEU A 220 -9.72 4.06 -17.50
N SER A 221 -9.29 4.76 -18.55
CA SER A 221 -9.66 6.15 -18.81
C SER A 221 -11.17 6.31 -18.96
N ARG A 222 -11.83 5.41 -19.73
CA ARG A 222 -13.29 5.38 -19.86
C ARG A 222 -13.99 5.08 -18.54
N ALA A 223 -13.47 4.14 -17.75
CA ALA A 223 -13.99 3.87 -16.41
C ALA A 223 -13.90 5.10 -15.49
N ASP A 224 -12.80 5.85 -15.56
CA ASP A 224 -12.60 7.10 -14.80
C ASP A 224 -13.59 8.19 -15.23
N HIS A 225 -13.78 8.40 -16.53
CA HIS A 225 -14.80 9.34 -17.03
C HIS A 225 -16.21 8.98 -16.52
N ALA A 226 -16.56 7.70 -16.52
CA ALA A 226 -17.82 7.25 -15.95
C ALA A 226 -17.90 7.50 -14.43
N LEU A 227 -16.83 7.25 -13.68
CA LEU A 227 -16.79 7.51 -12.24
C LEU A 227 -16.94 9.01 -11.94
N GLN A 228 -16.27 9.87 -12.70
CA GLN A 228 -16.40 11.32 -12.57
C GLN A 228 -17.86 11.76 -12.78
N ARG A 229 -18.55 11.22 -13.78
CA ARG A 229 -19.99 11.47 -13.96
C ARG A 229 -20.83 10.98 -12.78
N ALA A 230 -20.53 9.80 -12.22
CA ALA A 230 -21.24 9.29 -11.04
C ALA A 230 -21.13 10.27 -9.86
N ARG A 231 -19.93 10.81 -9.62
CA ARG A 231 -19.68 11.80 -8.56
C ARG A 231 -20.37 13.13 -8.83
N GLN A 232 -20.24 13.65 -10.05
CA GLN A 232 -20.83 14.95 -10.43
C GLN A 232 -22.36 14.95 -10.42
N THR A 233 -22.99 13.80 -10.66
CA THR A 233 -24.45 13.71 -10.71
C THR A 233 -25.10 13.40 -9.35
N GLY A 234 -24.32 13.31 -8.27
CA GLY A 234 -24.82 13.19 -6.89
C GLY A 234 -24.31 11.98 -6.12
N SER A 235 -23.23 11.34 -6.58
CA SER A 235 -22.57 10.20 -5.93
C SER A 235 -23.49 8.98 -5.71
N ASN A 236 -22.99 7.96 -4.99
CA ASN A 236 -23.72 6.74 -4.64
C ASN A 236 -24.50 6.12 -5.82
N ARG A 237 -23.82 5.97 -6.97
CA ARG A 237 -24.42 5.44 -8.19
C ARG A 237 -23.38 4.83 -9.12
N THR A 238 -23.87 4.03 -10.05
CA THR A 238 -23.08 3.54 -11.18
C THR A 238 -23.37 4.38 -12.43
N CYS A 239 -22.32 4.82 -13.09
CA CYS A 239 -22.40 5.37 -14.45
C CYS A 239 -21.65 4.46 -15.41
N VAL A 240 -22.14 4.35 -16.63
CA VAL A 240 -21.57 3.51 -17.68
C VAL A 240 -21.01 4.39 -18.79
N GLU A 241 -19.80 4.09 -19.27
CA GLU A 241 -19.28 4.57 -20.55
C GLU A 241 -19.55 3.50 -21.61
N MET A 242 -20.50 3.80 -22.49
CA MET A 242 -20.83 2.93 -23.63
C MET A 242 -19.72 3.01 -24.69
N PRO A 243 -19.56 1.98 -25.52
CA PRO A 243 -18.82 2.11 -26.77
C PRO A 243 -19.32 3.26 -27.61
N HIS A 244 -18.41 4.06 -28.15
CA HIS A 244 -18.74 4.89 -29.30
C HIS A 244 -19.08 3.92 -30.43
N SER A 245 -20.36 3.83 -30.78
CA SER A 245 -20.78 3.16 -32.00
C SER A 245 -20.15 3.92 -33.16
N SER A 246 -19.35 3.25 -33.99
CA SER A 246 -18.71 3.81 -35.19
C SER A 246 -19.70 4.18 -36.32
N TYR A 247 -20.93 4.55 -35.97
CA TYR A 247 -22.02 4.92 -36.87
C TYR A 247 -22.75 6.16 -36.32
N GLU A 248 -22.05 7.29 -36.29
CA GLU A 248 -22.65 8.63 -36.42
C GLU A 248 -21.87 9.42 -37.48
#